data_AF-A0A378J9E4-F1
#
_entry.id   AF-A0A378J9E4-F1
#
_cell.length_a   1.000
_cell.length_b   1.000
_cell.length_c   1.000
_cell.angle_alpha   90.00
_cell.angle_beta   90.00
_cell.angle_gamma   90.00
#
_symmetry.space_group_name_H-M   'P 1'
#
loop_
_entity.id
_entity.type
_entity.pdbx_description
1 polymer ?
#
loop_
_entity_poly.entity_id
_entity_poly.type
_entity_poly.pdbx_seq_one_letter_code
_entity_poly.pdbx_strand_id
1 'polypeptide(L)'
;MKKFLFFAIFLMCNFITPIYADRLTLFSEEISAQSHCPKDEVVWLNLPTGIWHKKGARWYGSTKRGAYVCKQEAASAGDRQSLNGS
;
A
#
# COMPACT_ATOMS: atom_id res chain seq x y z
N MET A 1 39.61 -27.01 16.35
CA MET A 1 39.10 -26.43 15.08
C MET A 1 37.62 -26.76 14.93
N LYS A 2 36.73 -26.06 15.66
CA LYS A 2 35.26 -26.27 15.65
C LYS A 2 34.53 -24.93 15.82
N LYS A 3 35.07 -23.87 15.20
CA LYS A 3 34.50 -22.50 15.28
C LYS A 3 34.12 -21.91 13.92
N PHE A 4 34.40 -22.61 12.82
CA PHE A 4 34.07 -22.14 11.48
C PHE A 4 32.77 -22.73 10.91
N LEU A 5 32.13 -23.66 11.63
CA LEU A 5 30.89 -24.30 11.17
C LEU A 5 29.60 -23.64 11.67
N PHE A 6 29.68 -22.47 12.32
CA PHE A 6 28.50 -21.71 12.77
C PHE A 6 28.24 -20.43 11.95
N PHE A 7 29.18 -19.99 11.11
CA PHE A 7 29.03 -18.76 10.32
C PHE A 7 28.43 -18.97 8.92
N ALA A 8 28.35 -20.22 8.44
CA ALA A 8 27.94 -20.52 7.07
C ALA A 8 26.44 -20.84 6.90
N ILE A 9 25.62 -20.71 7.96
CA ILE A 9 24.17 -20.99 7.91
C ILE A 9 23.33 -19.72 8.18
N PHE A 10 23.96 -18.54 8.32
CA PHE A 10 23.24 -17.28 8.54
C PHE A 10 23.04 -16.43 7.28
N LEU A 11 23.43 -16.93 6.09
CA LEU A 11 23.50 -16.11 4.87
C LEU A 11 22.55 -16.54 3.75
N MET A 12 21.68 -17.51 4.00
CA MET A 12 20.74 -18.04 2.99
C MET A 12 19.39 -18.36 3.61
N CYS A 13 18.78 -17.41 4.31
CA CYS A 13 17.35 -17.51 4.60
C CYS A 13 16.72 -16.13 4.76
N ASN A 14 15.63 -15.93 4.02
CA ASN A 14 14.57 -14.92 4.27
C ASN A 14 14.65 -13.58 3.54
N PHE A 15 14.96 -13.56 2.24
CA PHE A 15 14.27 -12.63 1.35
C PHE A 15 13.13 -13.36 0.63
N ILE A 16 12.23 -13.99 1.39
CA ILE A 16 10.90 -14.29 0.86
C ILE A 16 10.20 -12.94 0.85
N THR A 17 10.30 -12.21 -0.27
CA THR A 17 9.36 -11.12 -0.52
C THR A 17 7.98 -11.75 -0.45
N PRO A 18 7.08 -11.30 0.44
CA PRO A 18 5.72 -11.79 0.36
C PRO A 18 5.20 -11.35 -1.00
N ILE A 19 4.91 -12.34 -1.84
CA ILE A 19 4.21 -12.16 -3.11
C ILE A 19 2.75 -11.88 -2.72
N TYR A 20 2.50 -10.70 -2.16
CA TYR A 20 1.18 -10.13 -2.19
C TYR A 20 0.94 -9.86 -3.67
N ALA A 21 0.17 -10.74 -4.31
CA ALA A 21 -0.46 -10.38 -5.56
C ALA A 21 -1.18 -9.07 -5.27
N ASP A 22 -0.72 -7.99 -5.89
CA ASP A 22 -1.03 -6.59 -5.58
C ASP A 22 -2.48 -6.28 -5.99
N ARG A 23 -3.42 -6.95 -5.33
CA ARG A 23 -4.85 -6.78 -5.54
C ARG A 23 -5.28 -5.61 -4.67
N LEU A 24 -5.72 -4.57 -5.36
CA LEU A 24 -6.34 -3.40 -4.78
C LEU A 24 -7.42 -3.80 -3.77
N THR A 25 -7.14 -3.60 -2.49
CA THR A 25 -8.09 -3.87 -1.42
C THR A 25 -8.77 -2.57 -1.01
N LEU A 26 -10.10 -2.56 -1.11
CA LEU A 26 -10.92 -1.38 -0.84
C LEU A 26 -11.42 -1.40 0.60
N PHE A 27 -11.11 -0.35 1.37
CA PHE A 27 -11.57 -0.19 2.74
C PHE A 27 -12.54 0.99 2.87
N SER A 28 -13.57 0.84 3.70
CA SER A 28 -14.46 1.95 4.07
C SER A 28 -13.86 2.86 5.13
N GLU A 29 -12.99 2.32 5.99
CA GLU A 29 -12.37 3.02 7.11
C GLU A 29 -10.85 3.16 6.93
N GLU A 30 -10.31 4.34 7.28
CA GLU A 30 -8.89 4.64 7.13
C GLU A 30 -8.02 3.72 8.02
N ILE A 31 -8.48 3.38 9.23
CA ILE A 31 -7.75 2.57 10.20
C ILE A 31 -7.55 1.13 9.68
N SER A 32 -8.56 0.58 8.99
CA SER A 32 -8.47 -0.75 8.37
C SER A 32 -7.43 -0.75 7.24
N ALA A 33 -7.43 0.28 6.39
CA ALA A 33 -6.41 0.45 5.37
C ALA A 33 -5.02 0.64 6.00
N GLN A 34 -4.89 1.42 7.06
CA GLN A 34 -3.60 1.64 7.72
C GLN A 34 -2.99 0.35 8.29
N SER A 35 -3.85 -0.54 8.81
CA SER A 35 -3.44 -1.85 9.31
C SER A 35 -2.99 -2.78 8.18
N HIS A 36 -3.58 -2.64 6.99
CA HIS A 36 -3.23 -3.40 5.79
C HIS A 36 -1.96 -2.86 5.10
N CYS A 37 -1.74 -1.54 5.18
CA CYS A 37 -0.62 -0.83 4.56
C CYS A 37 0.42 -0.34 5.61
N PRO A 38 1.02 -1.19 6.46
CA PRO A 38 1.87 -0.70 7.56
C PRO A 38 3.17 -0.04 7.09
N LYS A 39 3.61 -0.30 5.85
CA LYS A 39 4.82 0.26 5.23
C LYS A 39 4.52 1.22 4.08
N ASP A 40 3.25 1.48 3.79
CA ASP A 40 2.82 2.32 2.68
C ASP A 40 1.84 3.40 3.16
N GLU A 41 1.58 4.37 2.29
CA GLU A 41 0.68 5.49 2.53
C GLU A 41 -0.76 5.09 2.20
N VAL A 42 -1.68 5.34 3.12
CA VAL A 42 -3.11 5.22 2.84
C VAL A 42 -3.56 6.42 2.00
N VAL A 43 -4.22 6.13 0.89
CA VAL A 43 -4.78 7.14 -0.02
C VAL A 43 -6.27 6.92 -0.19
N TRP A 44 -6.99 7.99 -0.50
CA TRP A 44 -8.41 7.92 -0.84
C TRP A 44 -8.57 7.82 -2.35
N LEU A 45 -9.05 6.68 -2.85
CA LEU A 45 -9.25 6.42 -4.27
C LEU A 45 -10.70 6.72 -4.67
N ASN A 46 -10.88 7.56 -5.68
CA ASN A 46 -12.15 7.76 -6.37
C ASN A 46 -12.32 6.69 -7.46
N LEU A 47 -13.07 5.62 -7.14
CA LEU A 47 -13.21 4.42 -7.98
C LEU A 47 -13.67 4.67 -9.43
N PRO A 48 -14.61 5.60 -9.71
CA PRO A 48 -15.07 5.87 -11.07
C PRO A 48 -14.03 6.51 -11.97
N THR A 49 -13.09 7.25 -11.40
CA THR A 49 -12.09 8.02 -12.17
C THR A 49 -10.70 7.41 -12.10
N GLY A 50 -10.45 6.49 -11.16
CA GLY A 50 -9.12 5.95 -10.89
C GLY A 50 -8.14 7.03 -10.42
N ILE A 51 -8.63 8.04 -9.69
CA ILE A 51 -7.80 9.13 -9.17
C ILE A 51 -7.77 9.03 -7.65
N TRP A 52 -6.56 8.95 -7.08
CA TRP A 52 -6.36 8.91 -5.65
C TRP A 52 -5.82 10.22 -5.08
N HIS A 53 -6.17 10.48 -3.83
CA HIS A 53 -5.87 11.69 -3.07
C HIS A 53 -5.12 11.32 -1.80
N LYS A 54 -4.10 12.10 -1.44
CA LYS A 54 -3.32 11.89 -0.21
C LYS A 54 -4.06 12.40 1.01
N LYS A 55 -3.65 11.95 2.20
CA LYS A 55 -4.15 12.50 3.45
C LYS A 55 -3.87 14.00 3.51
N GLY A 56 -4.89 14.78 3.87
CA GLY A 56 -4.83 16.25 3.89
C GLY A 56 -5.26 16.93 2.58
N ALA A 57 -5.35 16.18 1.48
CA ALA A 57 -5.93 16.67 0.24
C ALA A 57 -7.41 17.00 0.43
N ARG A 58 -7.91 18.02 -0.30
CA ARG A 58 -9.31 18.48 -0.21
C ARG A 58 -10.33 17.36 -0.42
N TRP A 59 -9.99 16.38 -1.24
CA TRP A 59 -10.89 15.31 -1.65
C TRP A 59 -10.68 13.99 -0.90
N TYR A 60 -9.78 13.95 0.08
CA TYR A 60 -9.57 12.77 0.93
C TYR A 60 -10.85 12.44 1.71
N GLY A 61 -11.34 11.21 1.61
CA GLY A 61 -12.58 10.77 2.28
C GLY A 61 -13.88 11.45 1.80
N SER A 62 -13.83 12.24 0.71
CA SER A 62 -14.91 13.20 0.40
C SER A 62 -15.85 12.78 -0.74
N THR A 63 -15.46 11.79 -1.55
CA THR A 63 -16.26 11.37 -2.72
C THR A 63 -17.28 10.29 -2.36
N LYS A 64 -18.49 10.33 -2.93
CA LYS A 64 -19.53 9.31 -2.64
C LYS A 64 -19.14 7.87 -3.00
N ARG A 65 -18.29 7.69 -4.03
CA ARG A 65 -17.83 6.40 -4.52
C ARG A 65 -16.31 6.29 -4.41
N GLY A 66 -15.80 6.41 -3.20
CA GLY A 66 -14.38 6.21 -2.92
C GLY A 66 -14.13 5.19 -1.83
N ALA A 67 -12.87 4.81 -1.70
CA ALA A 67 -12.39 3.87 -0.69
C ALA A 67 -10.96 4.25 -0.26
N TYR A 68 -10.59 3.88 0.96
CA TYR A 68 -9.21 3.90 1.42
C TYR A 68 -8.48 2.69 0.85
N VAL A 69 -7.28 2.90 0.34
CA VAL A 69 -6.44 1.87 -0.28
C VAL A 69 -4.96 2.14 0.01
N CYS A 70 -4.09 1.15 -0.16
CA CYS A 70 -2.65 1.41 -0.19
C CYS A 70 -2.29 2.15 -1.49
N LYS A 71 -1.40 3.14 -1.40
CA LYS A 71 -0.92 3.89 -2.57
C LYS A 71 -0.26 2.98 -3.61
N GLN A 72 0.56 2.02 -3.19
CA GLN A 72 1.23 1.09 -4.09
C GLN A 72 0.23 0.19 -4.79
N GLU A 73 -0.74 -0.37 -4.07
CA GLU A 73 -1.81 -1.18 -4.67
C GLU A 73 -2.59 -0.37 -5.72
N ALA A 74 -2.94 0.88 -5.42
CA ALA A 74 -3.60 1.78 -6.37
C ALA A 74 -2.74 2.04 -7.61
N ALA A 75 -1.45 2.34 -7.42
CA ALA A 75 -0.52 2.56 -8.52
C ALA A 75 -0.34 1.30 -9.39
N SER A 76 -0.21 0.12 -8.78
CA SER A 76 -0.11 -1.17 -9.46
C SER A 76 -1.40 -1.55 -10.18
N ALA A 77 -2.56 -1.12 -9.68
CA ALA A 77 -3.84 -1.26 -10.37
C ALA A 77 -4.03 -0.27 -11.54
N GLY A 78 -3.08 0.67 -11.75
CA GLY A 78 -3.11 1.66 -12.81
C GLY A 78 -3.79 2.98 -12.44
N ASP A 79 -4.18 3.15 -11.17
CA ASP A 79 -4.76 4.40 -10.68
C ASP A 79 -3.69 5.50 -10.50
N ARG A 80 -4.10 6.76 -10.60
CA ARG A 80 -3.19 7.90 -10.67
C ARG A 80 -3.41 8.91 -9.55
N GLN A 81 -2.33 9.57 -9.16
CA GLN A 81 -2.42 10.66 -8.19
C GLN A 81 -3.20 11.84 -8.78
N SER A 82 -4.01 12.49 -7.94
CA SER A 82 -4.61 13.79 -8.29
C SER A 82 -3.52 14.84 -8.52
N LEU A 83 -3.59 15.53 -9.65
CA LEU A 83 -2.72 16.68 -9.95
C LEU A 83 -3.23 17.98 -9.33
N ASN A 84 -4.51 18.04 -8.99
CA ASN A 84 -5.18 19.22 -8.45
C ASN A 84 -5.73 18.93 -7.05
N GLY A 85 -5.41 19.80 -6.08
CA GLY A 85 -5.90 19.69 -4.69
C GLY A 85 -5.36 18.50 -3.90
N SER A 86 -4.15 18.03 -4.24
CA SER A 86 -3.35 17.02 -3.54
C SER A 86 -2.66 17.57 -2.29
#